data_AF-A0A2M9IEW1-F1
#
_entry.id   AF-A0A2M9IEW1-F1
#
_cell.length_a   1.000
_cell.length_b   1.000
_cell.length_c   1.000
_cell.angle_alpha   90.00
_cell.angle_beta   90.00
_cell.angle_gamma   90.00
#
_symmetry.space_group_name_H-M   'P 1'
#
loop_
_entity.id
_entity.type
_entity.pdbx_description
1 polymer ?
#
loop_
_entity_poly.entity_id
_entity_poly.type
_entity_poly.pdbx_seq_one_letter_code
_entity_poly.pdbx_strand_id
1 'polypeptide(L)'
;MNGPQEEARLAVRRARQRLTEDAAALMAASGEAAEIGMETRAEELRRAVLVAWSTGVAPEDIAQDAGVELRVIRGWAVPGRTRPGS
;
A
#
# COMPACT_ATOMS: atom_id res chain seq x y z
N MET A 1 24.75 3.45 -5.43
CA MET A 1 23.90 2.26 -5.27
C MET A 1 23.00 2.54 -4.09
N ASN A 2 21.72 2.73 -4.33
CA ASN A 2 20.75 2.95 -3.25
C ASN A 2 20.61 1.62 -2.49
N GLY A 3 20.55 1.67 -1.16
CA GLY A 3 20.43 0.46 -0.34
C GLY A 3 19.06 -0.21 -0.52
N PRO A 4 18.92 -1.50 -0.13
CA PRO A 4 17.66 -2.24 -0.28
C PRO A 4 16.45 -1.57 0.39
N GLN A 5 16.69 -0.77 1.45
CA GLN A 5 15.66 0.02 2.13
C GLN A 5 15.17 1.21 1.29
N GLU A 6 16.06 1.84 0.53
CA GLU A 6 15.71 3.01 -0.29
C GLU A 6 14.97 2.59 -1.55
N GLU A 7 15.34 1.46 -2.16
CA GLU A 7 14.56 0.84 -3.24
C GLU A 7 13.15 0.45 -2.77
N ALA A 8 13.01 -0.09 -1.56
CA ALA A 8 11.72 -0.43 -0.99
C ALA A 8 10.83 0.82 -0.77
N ARG A 9 11.40 1.92 -0.25
CA ARG A 9 10.68 3.20 -0.11
C ARG A 9 10.22 3.76 -1.46
N LEU A 10 11.08 3.68 -2.48
CA LEU A 10 10.73 4.11 -3.85
C LEU A 10 9.59 3.26 -4.44
N ALA A 11 9.59 1.95 -4.20
CA ALA A 11 8.52 1.06 -4.64
C ALA A 11 7.17 1.44 -4.00
N VAL A 12 7.16 1.74 -2.69
CA VAL A 12 5.95 2.19 -1.97
C VAL A 12 5.44 3.52 -2.54
N ARG A 13 6.33 4.50 -2.76
CA ARG A 13 5.93 5.79 -3.35
C ARG A 13 5.36 5.64 -4.75
N ARG A 14 5.95 4.79 -5.60
CA ARG A 14 5.44 4.51 -6.95
C ARG A 14 4.07 3.85 -6.92
N ALA A 15 3.87 2.88 -6.03
CA ALA A 15 2.58 2.22 -5.85
C ALA A 15 1.50 3.23 -5.44
N ARG A 16 1.79 4.13 -4.49
CA ARG A 16 0.87 5.20 -4.08
C ARG A 16 0.53 6.16 -5.22
N GLN A 17 1.55 6.55 -5.99
CA GLN A 17 1.40 7.51 -7.08
C GLN A 17 0.47 6.95 -8.17
N ARG A 18 0.70 5.69 -8.57
CA ARG A 18 -0.20 4.94 -9.48
C ARG A 18 -1.63 4.86 -8.94
N LEU A 19 -1.80 4.57 -7.65
CA LEU A 19 -3.11 4.51 -7.01
C LEU A 19 -3.86 5.85 -7.10
N THR A 20 -3.15 6.97 -7.02
CA THR A 20 -3.73 8.32 -7.08
C THR A 20 -4.10 8.71 -8.52
N GLU A 21 -3.20 8.45 -9.48
CA GLU A 21 -3.43 8.73 -10.90
C GLU A 21 -4.59 7.89 -11.44
N ASP A 22 -4.61 6.60 -11.08
CA ASP A 22 -5.65 5.69 -11.52
C ASP A 22 -6.98 5.92 -10.82
N ALA A 23 -7.01 6.37 -9.55
CA ALA A 23 -8.25 6.80 -8.89
C ALA A 23 -8.89 7.98 -9.65
N ALA A 24 -8.10 8.94 -10.13
CA ALA A 24 -8.59 10.05 -10.94
C ALA A 24 -9.13 9.56 -12.30
N ALA A 25 -8.46 8.61 -12.95
CA ALA A 25 -8.92 8.01 -14.21
C ALA A 25 -10.16 7.12 -14.03
N LEU A 26 -10.28 6.43 -12.89
CA LEU A 26 -11.38 5.52 -12.56
C LEU A 26 -12.63 6.27 -12.11
N MET A 27 -12.52 7.45 -11.48
CA MET A 27 -13.67 8.34 -11.29
C MET A 27 -14.33 8.76 -12.61
N ALA A 28 -13.60 8.68 -13.74
CA ALA A 28 -14.12 8.94 -15.08
C ALA A 28 -14.66 7.67 -15.78
N ALA A 29 -14.44 6.48 -15.23
CA ALA A 29 -14.87 5.19 -15.79
C ALA A 29 -16.02 4.57 -14.96
N SER A 30 -16.81 3.67 -15.57
CA SER A 30 -17.95 3.00 -14.91
C SER A 30 -17.55 2.25 -13.64
N GLY A 31 -18.42 2.25 -12.62
CA GLY A 31 -18.13 1.88 -11.22
C GLY A 31 -17.55 0.47 -11.01
N GLU A 32 -17.95 -0.54 -11.77
CA GLU A 32 -17.42 -1.91 -11.62
C GLU A 32 -15.95 -2.04 -12.06
N ALA A 33 -15.55 -1.36 -13.14
CA ALA A 33 -14.15 -1.35 -13.58
C ALA A 33 -13.26 -0.57 -12.59
N ALA A 34 -13.83 0.45 -11.95
CA ALA A 34 -13.21 1.21 -10.87
C ALA A 34 -12.97 0.36 -9.62
N GLU A 35 -13.93 -0.47 -9.23
CA GLU A 35 -13.84 -1.32 -8.05
C GLU A 35 -12.79 -2.43 -8.23
N ILE A 36 -12.83 -3.17 -9.34
CA ILE A 36 -11.84 -4.22 -9.66
C ILE A 36 -10.44 -3.61 -9.80
N GLY A 37 -10.36 -2.41 -10.38
CA GLY A 37 -9.13 -1.66 -10.52
C GLY A 37 -8.54 -1.22 -9.18
N MET A 38 -9.37 -0.83 -8.22
CA MET A 38 -8.95 -0.44 -6.86
C MET A 38 -8.45 -1.65 -6.06
N GLU A 39 -9.13 -2.79 -6.11
CA GLU A 39 -8.72 -4.01 -5.39
C GLU A 39 -7.33 -4.50 -5.83
N THR A 40 -7.11 -4.60 -7.14
CA THR A 40 -5.82 -5.05 -7.69
C THR A 40 -4.66 -4.16 -7.23
N ARG A 41 -4.89 -2.85 -7.18
CA ARG A 41 -3.87 -1.85 -6.81
C ARG A 41 -3.66 -1.76 -5.30
N ALA A 42 -4.70 -1.97 -4.51
CA ALA A 42 -4.58 -2.12 -3.08
C ALA A 42 -3.72 -3.34 -2.71
N GLU A 43 -3.83 -4.44 -3.46
CA GLU A 43 -2.96 -5.60 -3.31
C GLU A 43 -1.51 -5.30 -3.71
N GLU A 44 -1.27 -4.55 -4.80
CA GLU A 44 0.09 -4.10 -5.16
C GLU A 44 0.72 -3.24 -4.04
N LEU A 45 -0.04 -2.31 -3.47
CA LEU A 45 0.41 -1.49 -2.34
C LEU A 45 0.71 -2.37 -1.12
N ARG A 46 -0.16 -3.34 -0.81
CA ARG A 46 0.04 -4.27 0.29
C ARG A 46 1.34 -5.08 0.13
N ARG A 47 1.62 -5.57 -1.08
CA ARG A 47 2.89 -6.27 -1.38
C ARG A 47 4.09 -5.37 -1.19
N ALA A 48 4.05 -4.13 -1.69
CA ALA A 48 5.14 -3.17 -1.52
C ALA A 48 5.42 -2.86 -0.04
N VAL A 49 4.36 -2.72 0.77
CA VAL A 49 4.47 -2.54 2.22
C VAL A 49 5.13 -3.75 2.89
N LEU A 50 4.72 -4.97 2.54
CA LEU A 50 5.30 -6.19 3.11
C LEU A 50 6.78 -6.37 2.75
N VAL A 51 7.17 -5.98 1.54
CA VAL A 51 8.58 -5.95 1.11
C VAL A 51 9.36 -4.92 1.92
N ALA A 52 8.86 -3.69 2.04
CA ALA A 52 9.51 -2.64 2.82
C ALA A 52 9.68 -3.03 4.29
N TRP A 53 8.65 -3.64 4.89
CA TRP A 53 8.73 -4.19 6.24
C TRP A 53 9.80 -5.28 6.34
N SER A 54 9.84 -6.22 5.39
CA SER A 54 10.82 -7.31 5.37
C SER A 54 12.26 -6.82 5.20
N THR A 55 12.47 -5.68 4.54
CA THR A 55 13.79 -5.02 4.43
C THR A 55 14.19 -4.21 5.67
N GLY A 56 13.34 -4.16 6.70
CA GLY A 56 13.61 -3.47 7.96
C GLY A 56 13.30 -1.97 7.95
N VAL A 57 12.54 -1.47 6.97
CA VAL A 57 12.07 -0.08 6.98
C VAL A 57 11.10 0.12 8.14
N ALA A 58 11.23 1.24 8.86
CA ALA A 58 10.38 1.54 9.99
C ALA A 58 8.89 1.67 9.57
N PRO A 59 7.93 1.17 10.36
CA PRO A 59 6.52 1.23 9.99
C PRO A 59 5.99 2.67 9.85
N GLU A 60 6.53 3.63 10.60
CA GLU A 60 6.19 5.06 10.47
C GLU A 60 6.58 5.61 9.09
N ASP A 61 7.77 5.24 8.62
CA ASP A 61 8.28 5.64 7.32
C ASP A 61 7.46 5.03 6.18
N ILE A 62 7.10 3.75 6.30
CA ILE A 62 6.24 3.07 5.33
C ILE A 62 4.86 3.72 5.29
N ALA A 63 4.28 4.05 6.44
CA ALA A 63 2.99 4.72 6.55
C ALA A 63 3.01 6.10 5.86
N GLN A 64 4.07 6.87 6.09
CA GLN A 64 4.26 8.17 5.46
C GLN A 64 4.43 8.04 3.94
N ASP A 65 5.24 7.09 3.47
CA ASP A 65 5.48 6.84 2.04
C ASP A 65 4.23 6.31 1.32
N ALA A 66 3.46 5.44 1.97
CA ALA A 66 2.22 4.88 1.45
C ALA A 66 1.03 5.85 1.56
N GLY A 67 1.12 6.90 2.40
CA GLY A 67 0.02 7.82 2.66
C GLY A 67 -1.17 7.15 3.38
N VAL A 68 -0.90 6.08 4.13
CA VAL A 68 -1.92 5.36 4.90
C VAL A 68 -1.57 5.40 6.38
N GLU A 69 -2.59 5.29 7.22
CA GLU A 69 -2.42 5.29 8.67
C GLU A 69 -1.52 4.12 9.14
N LEU A 70 -0.68 4.39 10.14
CA LEU A 70 0.21 3.39 10.75
C LEU A 70 -0.54 2.12 11.21
N ARG A 71 -1.78 2.26 11.68
CA ARG A 71 -2.65 1.13 12.08
C ARG A 71 -2.97 0.19 10.92
N VAL A 72 -3.08 0.72 9.69
CA VAL A 72 -3.33 -0.06 8.48
C VAL A 72 -2.08 -0.85 8.10
N ILE A 73 -0.91 -0.20 8.12
CA ILE A 73 0.40 -0.86 7.89
C ILE A 73 0.61 -2.00 8.90
N ARG A 74 0.37 -1.75 10.19
CA ARG A 74 0.47 -2.78 11.23
C ARG A 74 -0.54 -3.92 11.02
N GLY A 75 -1.74 -3.61 10.54
CA GLY A 75 -2.76 -4.60 10.19
C GLY A 75 -2.38 -5.48 8.98
N TRP A 76 -1.58 -4.96 8.06
CA TRP A 76 -1.08 -5.75 6.92
C TRP A 76 0.11 -6.63 7.28
N ALA A 77 0.99 -6.14 8.16
CA ALA A 77 2.21 -6.83 8.56
C ALA A 77 2.02 -7.90 9.64
N VAL A 78 0.93 -7.82 10.41
CA VAL A 78 0.54 -8.89 11.34
C VAL A 78 -0.42 -9.83 10.62
N PRO A 79 -0.01 -11.06 10.26
CA PRO A 79 -0.95 -12.05 9.73
C PRO A 79 -1.81 -12.53 10.90
N GLY A 80 -3.05 -12.03 10.97
CA GLY A 80 -4.09 -12.56 11.86
C GLY A 80 -4.43 -11.71 13.08
N ARG A 81 -5.26 -10.68 12.88
CA ARG A 81 -6.40 -10.39 13.78
C ARG A 81 -7.59 -9.87 12.98
N THR A 82 -8.20 -10.74 12.17
CA THR A 82 -9.67 -10.85 12.21
C THR A 82 -9.99 -11.45 13.59
N ARG A 83 -10.83 -10.92 14.48
CA ARG A 83 -12.05 -10.09 14.43
C ARG A 83 -12.30 -9.61 15.88
N PRO A 84 -12.75 -8.38 16.19
CA PRO A 84 -13.56 -8.17 17.39
C PRO A 84 -15.00 -8.52 17.01
N GLY A 85 -15.51 -9.62 17.57
CA GLY A 85 -16.94 -9.88 17.54
C GLY A 85 -17.68 -8.78 18.30
N SER A 86 -18.79 -8.34 17.72
CA SER A 86 -20.01 -7.92 18.42
C SER A 86 -21.15 -8.05 17.43
#